data_AF-A0A6J5DE34-F1
#
_entry.id   AF-A0A6J5DE34-F1
#
_cell.length_a   1.000
_cell.length_b   1.000
_cell.length_c   1.000
_cell.angle_alpha   90.00
_cell.angle_beta   90.00
_cell.angle_gamma   90.00
#
_symmetry.space_group_name_H-M   'P 1'
#
loop_
_entity.id
_entity.type
_entity.pdbx_description
1 polymer ?
#
loop_
_entity_poly.entity_id
_entity_poly.type
_entity_poly.pdbx_seq_one_letter_code
_entity_poly.pdbx_strand_id
1 'polypeptide(L)'
;MTRVYKQLAHKDQVAKIVIDNAGATRILGKTGQEIVFDRSAGENQIFATALIAGLAEVSGVKAPMVVDTPLGRLDSKHRENIFRFWTGNSSRQVILLSQDKEIDAGFYKGIKDNVAETFLLEHVDVGDGIGRTTVTRGKYFGVTR
;
A
#
# COMPACT_ATOMS: atom_id res chain seq x y z
N MET A 1 12.30 -2.08 8.77
CA MET A 1 12.42 -1.70 7.34
C MET A 1 12.96 -2.80 6.42
N THR A 2 14.21 -3.27 6.57
CA THR A 2 14.80 -4.29 5.65
C THR A 2 13.91 -5.50 5.41
N ARG A 3 13.31 -6.04 6.48
CA ARG A 3 12.37 -7.18 6.39
C ARG A 3 11.18 -6.88 5.48
N VAL A 4 10.52 -5.74 5.70
CA VAL A 4 9.35 -5.33 4.89
C VAL A 4 9.78 -5.06 3.45
N TYR A 5 10.89 -4.36 3.22
CA TYR A 5 11.38 -4.10 1.87
C TYR A 5 11.59 -5.40 1.08
N LYS A 6 12.19 -6.42 1.68
CA LYS A 6 12.40 -7.74 1.04
C LYS A 6 11.09 -8.48 0.75
N GLN A 7 10.03 -8.25 1.53
CA GLN A 7 8.70 -8.81 1.25
C GLN A 7 8.02 -8.11 0.06
N LEU A 8 8.32 -6.82 -0.14
CA LEU A 8 7.70 -6.00 -1.17
C LEU A 8 8.46 -6.04 -2.51
N ALA A 9 9.79 -6.04 -2.46
CA ALA A 9 10.65 -5.97 -3.63
C ALA A 9 10.75 -7.30 -4.38
N HIS A 10 10.79 -7.24 -5.70
CA HIS A 10 10.96 -8.41 -6.54
C HIS A 10 12.43 -8.85 -6.71
N LYS A 11 13.40 -7.95 -6.47
CA LYS A 11 14.83 -8.18 -6.68
C LYS A 11 15.54 -8.44 -5.36
N ASP A 12 16.36 -9.49 -5.34
CA ASP A 12 17.05 -9.95 -4.13
C ASP A 12 18.42 -9.26 -3.90
N GLN A 13 18.67 -8.14 -4.59
CA GLN A 13 19.96 -7.44 -4.53
C GLN A 13 20.18 -6.70 -3.21
N VAL A 14 19.10 -6.24 -2.56
CA VAL A 14 19.16 -5.48 -1.31
C VAL A 14 19.30 -6.44 -0.14
N ALA A 15 20.44 -6.41 0.52
CA ALA A 15 20.67 -7.21 1.73
C ALA A 15 20.19 -6.49 2.99
N LYS A 16 20.46 -5.19 3.10
CA LYS A 16 20.16 -4.38 4.30
C LYS A 16 19.87 -2.93 3.94
N ILE A 17 18.92 -2.33 4.65
CA ILE A 17 18.68 -0.89 4.64
C ILE A 17 19.07 -0.34 6.01
N VAL A 18 19.89 0.69 6.03
CA VAL A 18 20.34 1.39 7.24
C VAL A 18 19.81 2.82 7.19
N ILE A 19 19.15 3.25 8.26
CA ILE A 19 18.73 4.63 8.48
C ILE A 19 19.48 5.13 9.71
N ASP A 20 20.20 6.23 9.58
CA ASP A 20 20.89 6.84 10.73
C ASP A 20 19.96 7.79 11.51
N ASN A 21 20.48 8.37 12.60
CA ASN A 21 19.71 9.27 13.45
C ASN A 21 19.31 10.60 12.77
N ALA A 22 19.97 10.96 11.68
CA ALA A 22 19.61 12.13 10.86
C ALA A 22 18.59 11.77 9.77
N GLY A 23 18.19 10.50 9.67
CA GLY A 23 17.29 9.99 8.63
C GLY A 23 17.97 9.68 7.30
N ALA A 24 19.29 9.83 7.20
CA ALA A 24 20.01 9.47 5.98
C ALA A 24 19.96 7.96 5.79
N THR A 25 19.62 7.54 4.57
CA THR A 25 19.39 6.13 4.26
C THR A 25 20.47 5.58 3.33
N ARG A 26 21.03 4.44 3.71
CA ARG A 26 22.00 3.67 2.94
C ARG A 26 21.45 2.29 2.61
N ILE A 27 21.55 1.88 1.35
CA ILE A 27 21.15 0.54 0.90
C ILE A 27 22.40 -0.28 0.68
N LEU A 28 22.51 -1.42 1.36
CA LEU A 28 23.65 -2.32 1.28
C LEU A 28 23.26 -3.58 0.51
N GLY A 29 24.11 -3.97 -0.43
CA GLY A 29 24.01 -5.22 -1.17
C GLY A 29 24.52 -6.43 -0.39
N LYS A 30 24.43 -7.62 -0.99
CA LYS A 30 24.92 -8.88 -0.38
C LYS A 30 26.40 -8.86 -0.01
N THR A 31 27.20 -8.04 -0.70
CA THR A 31 28.63 -7.85 -0.46
C THR A 31 28.93 -6.85 0.67
N GLY A 32 27.90 -6.24 1.27
CA GLY A 32 28.06 -5.17 2.27
C GLY A 32 28.41 -3.80 1.68
N GLN A 33 28.67 -3.71 0.37
CA GLN A 33 28.86 -2.44 -0.30
C GLN A 33 27.54 -1.70 -0.51
N GLU A 34 27.64 -0.39 -0.53
CA GLU A 34 26.52 0.50 -0.79
C GLU A 34 26.10 0.40 -2.26
N ILE A 35 24.80 0.15 -2.48
CA ILE A 35 24.24 0.15 -3.81
C ILE A 35 23.78 1.56 -4.12
N VAL A 36 24.49 2.22 -5.03
CA VAL A 36 24.05 3.46 -5.65
C VAL A 36 23.12 3.08 -6.80
N PHE A 37 21.82 2.98 -6.51
CA PHE A 37 20.80 2.82 -7.53
C PHE A 37 20.42 4.18 -8.11
N ASP A 38 20.29 4.26 -9.43
CA ASP A 38 19.27 5.13 -10.02
C ASP A 38 17.93 4.41 -9.86
N ARG A 39 17.18 4.79 -8.81
CA ARG A 39 15.98 4.05 -8.40
C ARG A 39 14.85 4.35 -9.38
N SER A 40 14.29 3.31 -9.98
CA SER A 40 13.04 3.45 -10.73
C SER A 40 11.92 4.01 -9.84
N ALA A 41 10.91 4.64 -10.44
CA ALA A 41 9.76 5.17 -9.69
C ALA A 41 9.09 4.11 -8.81
N GLY A 42 8.99 2.86 -9.29
CA GLY A 42 8.44 1.74 -8.53
C GLY A 42 9.28 1.34 -7.32
N GLU A 43 10.61 1.31 -7.45
CA GLU A 43 11.51 1.00 -6.32
C GLU A 43 11.47 2.07 -5.23
N ASN A 44 11.33 3.35 -5.60
CA ASN A 44 11.13 4.44 -4.64
C ASN A 44 9.82 4.26 -3.85
N GLN A 45 8.75 3.82 -4.51
CA GLN A 45 7.47 3.59 -3.85
C GLN A 45 7.50 2.37 -2.91
N ILE A 46 8.18 1.28 -3.30
CA ILE A 46 8.42 0.12 -2.42
C ILE A 46 9.22 0.54 -1.18
N PHE A 47 10.27 1.34 -1.39
CA PHE A 47 11.09 1.85 -0.30
C PHE A 47 10.26 2.72 0.66
N ALA A 48 9.47 3.66 0.13
CA ALA A 48 8.58 4.50 0.94
C ALA A 48 7.55 3.66 1.72
N THR A 49 6.96 2.66 1.08
CA THR A 49 6.01 1.74 1.72
C THR A 49 6.68 0.95 2.84
N ALA A 50 7.89 0.41 2.61
CA ALA A 50 8.65 -0.30 3.62
C ALA A 50 9.08 0.59 4.80
N LEU A 51 9.30 1.88 4.55
CA LEU A 51 9.58 2.88 5.58
C LEU A 51 8.34 3.15 6.43
N ILE A 52 7.20 3.46 5.80
CA ILE A 52 5.91 3.71 6.49
C ILE A 52 5.50 2.49 7.32
N ALA A 53 5.62 1.29 6.74
CA ALA A 53 5.39 0.03 7.42
C ALA A 53 6.30 -0.17 8.64
N GLY A 54 7.61 0.05 8.45
CA GLY A 54 8.58 -0.05 9.53
C GLY A 54 8.29 0.95 10.65
N LEU A 55 7.90 2.17 10.30
CA LEU A 55 7.51 3.22 11.24
C LEU A 55 6.24 2.83 12.01
N ALA A 56 5.24 2.29 11.33
CA ALA A 56 4.00 1.81 11.95
C ALA A 56 4.25 0.64 12.93
N GLU A 57 5.19 -0.26 12.61
CA GLU A 57 5.57 -1.36 13.50
C GLU A 57 6.31 -0.87 14.75
N VAL A 58 7.24 0.08 14.62
CA VAL A 58 8.04 0.57 15.77
C VAL A 58 7.33 1.60 16.63
N SER A 59 6.38 2.36 16.06
CA SER A 59 5.67 3.40 16.81
C SER A 59 4.74 2.84 17.88
N GLY A 60 4.32 1.57 17.76
CA GLY A 60 3.36 0.95 18.68
C GLY A 60 1.96 1.58 18.64
N VAL A 61 1.72 2.54 17.74
CA VAL A 61 0.47 3.29 17.63
C VAL A 61 -0.60 2.38 17.02
N LYS A 62 -1.66 2.13 17.78
CA LYS A 62 -2.86 1.40 17.32
C LYS A 62 -3.84 2.33 16.61
N ALA A 63 -3.38 3.00 15.55
CA ALA A 63 -4.22 3.83 14.69
C ALA A 63 -4.56 3.08 13.39
N PRO A 64 -5.72 3.36 12.77
CA PRO A 64 -6.01 2.86 11.44
C PRO A 64 -5.01 3.42 10.42
N MET A 65 -4.58 2.59 9.48
CA MET A 65 -3.80 3.03 8.33
C MET A 65 -4.74 3.43 7.22
N VAL A 66 -4.70 4.70 6.81
CA VAL A 66 -5.43 5.20 5.64
C VAL A 66 -4.47 5.24 4.46
N VAL A 67 -4.84 4.60 3.36
CA VAL A 67 -4.05 4.57 2.13
C VAL A 67 -4.89 5.12 0.98
N ASP A 68 -4.42 6.19 0.36
CA ASP A 68 -5.08 6.84 -0.77
C ASP A 68 -4.37 6.52 -2.09
N THR A 69 -5.15 6.17 -3.11
CA THR A 69 -4.68 5.71 -4.43
C THR A 69 -3.52 4.71 -4.33
N PRO A 70 -3.73 3.59 -3.62
CA PRO A 70 -2.65 2.73 -3.17
C PRO A 70 -1.77 2.14 -4.28
N LEU A 71 -2.30 2.06 -5.50
CA LEU A 71 -1.78 1.19 -6.56
C LEU A 71 -1.34 1.97 -7.80
N GLY A 72 -1.57 3.28 -7.84
CA GLY A 72 -1.08 4.16 -8.89
C GLY A 72 0.43 4.01 -9.09
N ARG A 73 0.84 3.82 -10.36
CA ARG A 73 2.24 3.78 -10.85
C ARG A 73 3.08 2.53 -10.54
N LEU A 74 2.46 1.48 -9.99
CA LEU A 74 3.14 0.21 -9.69
C LEU A 74 2.88 -0.87 -10.75
N ASP A 75 3.85 -1.74 -11.02
CA ASP A 75 3.60 -2.96 -11.80
C ASP A 75 2.74 -3.97 -11.02
N SER A 76 2.22 -4.98 -11.70
CA SER A 76 1.26 -5.95 -11.14
C SER A 76 1.81 -6.70 -9.92
N LYS A 77 3.12 -7.00 -9.89
CA LYS A 77 3.72 -7.79 -8.82
C LYS A 77 3.97 -6.95 -7.57
N HIS A 78 4.43 -5.71 -7.74
CA HIS A 78 4.57 -4.77 -6.63
C HIS A 78 3.21 -4.40 -6.01
N ARG A 79 2.19 -4.21 -6.85
CA ARG A 79 0.80 -4.01 -6.38
C ARG A 79 0.35 -5.14 -5.48
N GLU A 80 0.50 -6.38 -5.94
CA GLU A 80 0.09 -7.57 -5.18
C GLU A 80 0.79 -7.68 -3.82
N ASN A 81 2.10 -7.43 -3.78
CA ASN A 81 2.88 -7.49 -2.53
C ASN A 81 2.46 -6.42 -1.51
N ILE A 82 2.30 -5.18 -1.97
CA ILE A 82 1.89 -4.07 -1.12
C ILE A 82 0.48 -4.32 -0.56
N PHE A 83 -0.42 -4.82 -1.41
CA PHE A 83 -1.79 -5.10 -1.02
C PHE A 83 -1.89 -6.25 0.00
N ARG A 84 -1.14 -7.34 -0.21
CA ARG A 84 -0.97 -8.41 0.79
C ARG A 84 -0.37 -7.90 2.10
N PHE A 85 0.60 -6.99 2.03
CA PHE A 85 1.21 -6.41 3.22
C PHE A 85 0.20 -5.62 4.05
N TRP A 86 -0.64 -4.79 3.41
CA TRP A 86 -1.65 -4.03 4.15
C TRP A 86 -2.73 -4.93 4.73
N THR A 87 -3.24 -5.89 3.96
CA THR A 87 -4.38 -6.73 4.35
C THR A 87 -4.00 -7.98 5.15
N GLY A 88 -2.73 -8.36 5.16
CA GLY A 88 -2.26 -9.59 5.82
C GLY A 88 -2.03 -9.48 7.33
N ASN A 89 -2.13 -8.27 7.90
CA ASN A 89 -2.02 -8.07 9.35
C ASN A 89 -3.39 -7.81 9.96
N SER A 90 -3.98 -8.85 10.56
CA SER A 90 -5.30 -8.78 11.22
C SER A 90 -5.35 -7.91 12.48
N SER A 91 -4.20 -7.56 13.06
CA SER A 91 -4.13 -6.69 14.24
C SER A 91 -4.19 -5.19 13.91
N ARG A 92 -4.19 -4.82 12.62
CA ARG A 92 -4.19 -3.43 12.16
C ARG A 92 -5.37 -3.16 11.24
N GLN A 93 -6.20 -2.18 11.59
CA GLN A 93 -7.25 -1.70 10.72
C GLN A 93 -6.66 -0.92 9.54
N VAL A 94 -7.15 -1.20 8.33
CA VAL A 94 -6.75 -0.50 7.10
C VAL A 94 -7.98 0.05 6.39
N ILE A 95 -7.91 1.31 5.98
CA ILE A 95 -8.90 1.98 5.13
C ILE A 95 -8.23 2.25 3.79
N LEU A 96 -8.72 1.60 2.74
CA LEU A 96 -8.21 1.75 1.38
C LEU A 96 -9.16 2.65 0.61
N LEU A 97 -8.63 3.77 0.10
CA LEU A 97 -9.32 4.67 -0.81
C LEU A 97 -8.77 4.40 -2.21
N SER A 98 -9.58 3.76 -3.05
CA SER A 98 -9.14 3.28 -4.36
C SER A 98 -10.06 3.75 -5.48
N GLN A 99 -9.48 3.91 -6.67
CA GLN A 99 -10.23 4.12 -7.90
C GLN A 99 -10.58 2.79 -8.60
N ASP A 100 -11.48 2.85 -9.58
CA ASP A 100 -12.05 1.70 -10.27
C ASP A 100 -11.02 0.75 -10.90
N LYS A 101 -9.90 1.31 -11.38
CA LYS A 101 -8.80 0.57 -12.02
C LYS A 101 -7.73 0.05 -11.06
N GLU A 102 -7.82 0.39 -9.77
CA GLU A 102 -6.81 -0.01 -8.80
C GLU A 102 -7.11 -1.39 -8.21
N ILE A 103 -8.37 -1.67 -7.87
CA ILE A 103 -8.78 -2.95 -7.28
C ILE A 103 -9.80 -3.62 -8.21
N ASP A 104 -9.32 -4.60 -9.00
CA ASP A 104 -10.20 -5.44 -9.81
C ASP A 104 -10.82 -6.61 -9.01
N ALA A 105 -11.72 -7.35 -9.65
CA ALA A 105 -12.39 -8.49 -9.05
C ALA A 105 -11.42 -9.63 -8.63
N GLY A 106 -10.31 -9.80 -9.34
CA GLY A 106 -9.28 -10.78 -9.02
C GLY A 106 -8.56 -10.41 -7.74
N PHE A 107 -8.14 -9.16 -7.60
CA PHE A 107 -7.54 -8.62 -6.38
C PHE A 107 -8.50 -8.71 -5.20
N TYR A 108 -9.75 -8.28 -5.38
CA TYR A 108 -10.76 -8.34 -4.33
C TYR A 108 -10.97 -9.77 -3.81
N LYS A 109 -11.03 -10.76 -4.71
CA LYS A 109 -11.14 -12.18 -4.32
C LYS A 109 -10.02 -12.64 -3.40
N GLY A 110 -8.81 -12.10 -3.56
CA GLY A 110 -7.65 -12.43 -2.74
C GLY A 110 -7.69 -11.86 -1.31
N ILE A 111 -8.46 -10.79 -1.09
CA ILE A 111 -8.53 -10.12 0.23
C ILE A 111 -9.89 -10.23 0.91
N LYS A 112 -10.92 -10.76 0.22
CA LYS A 112 -12.32 -10.80 0.69
C LYS A 112 -12.48 -11.28 2.14
N ASP A 113 -11.64 -12.22 2.58
CA ASP A 113 -11.70 -12.82 3.92
C ASP A 113 -11.21 -11.84 5.01
N ASN A 114 -10.39 -10.87 4.63
CA ASN A 114 -9.88 -9.79 5.48
C ASN A 114 -10.65 -8.46 5.28
N VAL A 115 -11.67 -8.43 4.41
CA VAL A 115 -12.51 -7.25 4.19
C VAL A 115 -13.64 -7.24 5.21
N ALA A 116 -13.72 -6.17 5.99
CA ALA A 116 -14.85 -5.94 6.89
C ALA A 116 -16.07 -5.40 6.13
N GLU A 117 -15.88 -4.32 5.38
CA GLU A 117 -16.93 -3.60 4.66
C GLU A 117 -16.39 -2.99 3.37
N THR A 118 -17.26 -2.78 2.38
CA THR A 118 -16.95 -2.02 1.16
C THR A 118 -17.96 -0.90 0.96
N PHE A 119 -17.50 0.23 0.41
CA PHE A 119 -18.33 1.39 0.12
C PHE A 119 -18.00 1.90 -1.28
N LEU A 120 -19.04 2.11 -2.08
CA LEU A 120 -18.96 2.80 -3.36
C LEU A 120 -19.35 4.26 -3.16
N LEU A 121 -18.47 5.17 -3.55
CA LEU A 121 -18.74 6.61 -3.54
C LEU A 121 -19.00 7.05 -4.98
N GLU A 122 -20.21 7.52 -5.26
CA GLU A 122 -20.63 8.03 -6.57
C GLU A 122 -20.79 9.54 -6.47
N HIS A 123 -19.99 10.28 -7.23
CA HIS A 123 -20.07 11.72 -7.33
C HIS A 123 -20.93 12.14 -8.53
N VAL A 124 -21.85 13.08 -8.31
CA VAL A 124 -22.71 13.66 -9.33
C VAL A 124 -22.59 15.18 -9.26
N ASP A 125 -22.28 15.80 -10.40
CA ASP A 125 -22.37 17.26 -10.56
C ASP A 125 -23.86 17.64 -10.64
N VAL A 126 -24.31 18.50 -9.72
CA VAL A 126 -25.71 18.96 -9.65
C VAL A 126 -25.89 20.38 -10.19
N GLY A 127 -24.88 20.94 -10.85
CA GLY A 127 -24.88 22.29 -11.42
C GLY A 127 -24.21 23.32 -10.51
N ASP A 128 -23.84 24.47 -11.09
CA ASP A 128 -23.25 25.63 -10.39
C ASP A 128 -21.99 25.31 -9.55
N GLY A 129 -21.21 24.32 -9.96
CA GLY A 129 -20.01 23.87 -9.24
C GLY A 129 -20.31 23.12 -7.94
N ILE A 130 -21.57 22.76 -7.69
CA ILE A 130 -21.98 21.97 -6.55
C ILE A 130 -21.96 20.49 -6.95
N GLY A 131 -21.16 19.72 -6.22
CA GLY A 131 -21.15 18.27 -6.34
C GLY A 131 -21.88 17.59 -5.19
N ARG A 132 -22.53 16.45 -5.48
CA ARG A 132 -23.13 15.57 -4.48
C ARG A 132 -22.47 14.20 -4.53
N THR A 133 -22.05 13.69 -3.37
CA THR A 133 -21.52 12.33 -3.26
C THR A 133 -22.51 11.44 -2.53
N THR A 134 -22.90 10.33 -3.16
CA THR A 134 -23.71 9.28 -2.56
C THR A 134 -22.81 8.12 -2.15
N VAL A 135 -22.98 7.61 -0.93
CA VAL A 135 -22.24 6.46 -0.42
C VAL A 135 -23.16 5.24 -0.42
N THR A 136 -22.78 4.18 -1.13
CA THR A 136 -23.53 2.92 -1.16
C THR A 136 -22.66 1.78 -0.62
N ARG A 137 -23.09 1.15 0.47
CA ARG A 137 -22.42 -0.01 1.07
C ARG A 137 -22.53 -1.24 0.14
N GLY A 138 -21.46 -2.04 0.03
CA GLY A 138 -21.48 -3.37 -0.62
C GLY A 138 -21.62 -3.40 -2.15
N LYS A 139 -21.89 -2.25 -2.78
CA LYS A 139 -22.32 -2.18 -4.19
C LYS A 139 -21.21 -2.55 -5.19
N TYR A 140 -19.98 -2.09 -4.99
CA TYR A 140 -18.95 -2.14 -6.03
C TYR A 140 -18.57 -3.57 -6.45
N PHE A 141 -18.41 -4.48 -5.49
CA PHE A 141 -18.07 -5.89 -5.75
C PHE A 141 -19.28 -6.84 -5.64
N GLY A 142 -20.49 -6.30 -5.43
CA GLY A 142 -21.72 -7.09 -5.34
C GLY A 142 -21.79 -8.05 -4.15
N VAL A 143 -21.10 -7.74 -3.05
CA VAL A 143 -21.04 -8.61 -1.87
C VAL A 143 -21.90 -8.03 -0.75
N THR A 144 -23.10 -8.58 -0.60
CA THR A 144 -23.91 -8.41 0.60
C THR A 144 -23.55 -9.55 1.55
N ARG A 145 -23.02 -9.23 2.74
CA ARG A 145 -22.93 -10.20 3.85
C ARG A 145 -24.28 -10.39 4.50
#